data_AF-A0ABD0PE59-F1
#
_entry.id   AF-A0ABD0PE59-F1
#
_cell.length_a   1.000
_cell.length_b   1.000
_cell.length_c   1.000
_cell.angle_alpha   90.00
_cell.angle_beta   90.00
_cell.angle_gamma   90.00
#
_symmetry.space_group_name_H-M   'P 1'
#
loop_
_entity.id
_entity.type
_entity.pdbx_description
1 polymer ?
#
loop_
_entity_poly.entity_id
_entity_poly.type
_entity_poly.pdbx_seq_one_letter_code
_entity_poly.pdbx_strand_id
1 'polypeptide(L)'
;KPTNMAATVTVTAGTTPVVVANCESSNGRPAATISWSTALKGNVTTPIKTENPDNTVSIKSAYMLAPQPSDNGKDISCVVSHRTMTQPETFPMKLVVE
;
A
#
# COMPACT_ATOMS: atom_id res chain seq x y z
N LYS A 1 8.14 -17.13 2.02
CA LYS A 1 8.09 -15.72 1.56
C LYS A 1 6.64 -15.26 1.73
N PRO A 2 6.35 -14.10 2.34
CA PRO A 2 4.99 -13.58 2.37
C PRO A 2 4.47 -13.30 0.96
N THR A 3 3.15 -13.36 0.80
CA THR A 3 2.45 -13.02 -0.43
C THR A 3 2.09 -11.54 -0.40
N ASN A 4 2.78 -10.75 -1.20
CA ASN A 4 2.56 -9.31 -1.28
C ASN A 4 1.64 -8.98 -2.46
N MET A 5 0.70 -8.08 -2.24
CA MET A 5 -0.23 -7.57 -3.24
C MET A 5 -0.38 -6.07 -3.05
N ALA A 6 -0.40 -5.32 -4.15
CA ALA A 6 -0.71 -3.91 -4.13
C ALA A 6 -1.65 -3.60 -5.28
N ALA A 7 -2.63 -2.74 -5.03
CA ALA A 7 -3.58 -2.30 -6.04
C ALA A 7 -3.94 -0.82 -5.82
N THR A 8 -4.09 -0.09 -6.92
CA THR A 8 -4.65 1.26 -6.89
C THR A 8 -6.17 1.20 -6.92
N VAL A 9 -6.79 2.24 -6.36
CA VAL A 9 -8.24 2.41 -6.33
C VAL A 9 -8.56 3.62 -7.19
N THR A 10 -9.44 3.42 -8.17
CA THR A 10 -9.97 4.53 -8.96
C THR A 10 -10.84 5.40 -8.07
N VAL A 11 -10.50 6.69 -8.00
CA VAL A 11 -11.18 7.67 -7.15
C VAL A 11 -11.59 8.87 -7.96
N THR A 12 -12.69 9.52 -7.60
CA THR A 12 -13.10 10.77 -8.24
C THR A 12 -12.39 11.95 -7.56
N ALA A 13 -11.97 12.94 -8.34
CA ALA A 13 -11.35 14.15 -7.81
C ALA A 13 -12.26 14.82 -6.76
N GLY A 14 -11.66 15.23 -5.63
CA GLY A 14 -12.41 15.74 -4.49
C GLY A 14 -11.54 16.36 -3.40
N THR A 15 -12.21 17.01 -2.45
CA THR A 15 -11.56 17.65 -1.30
C THR A 15 -11.42 16.72 -0.08
N THR A 16 -12.12 15.59 -0.09
CA THR A 16 -12.08 14.60 0.99
C THR A 16 -10.95 13.60 0.78
N PRO A 17 -10.09 13.36 1.79
CA PRO A 17 -9.12 12.29 1.74
C PRO A 17 -9.80 10.93 1.60
N VAL A 18 -9.51 10.22 0.51
CA VAL A 18 -10.01 8.87 0.23
C VAL A 18 -8.85 7.92 -0.02
N VAL A 19 -9.10 6.62 0.11
CA VAL A 19 -8.09 5.61 -0.18
C VAL A 19 -7.87 5.51 -1.69
N VAL A 20 -6.66 5.85 -2.13
CA VAL A 20 -6.28 5.85 -3.54
C VAL A 20 -5.40 4.64 -3.91
N ALA A 21 -4.81 3.97 -2.91
CA ALA A 21 -4.07 2.74 -3.09
C ALA A 21 -4.12 1.87 -1.85
N ASN A 22 -4.04 0.56 -2.05
CA ASN A 22 -3.97 -0.45 -1.02
C ASN A 22 -2.74 -1.35 -1.25
N CYS A 23 -2.17 -1.81 -0.14
CA CYS A 23 -1.08 -2.76 -0.15
C CYS A 23 -1.24 -3.73 1.00
N GLU A 24 -0.99 -5.00 0.72
CA GLU A 24 -1.22 -6.10 1.62
C GLU A 24 -0.06 -7.09 1.51
N SER A 25 0.42 -7.55 2.65
CA SER A 25 1.44 -8.59 2.75
C SER A 25 0.94 -9.69 3.65
N SER A 26 0.56 -10.81 3.06
CA SER A 26 -0.02 -11.95 3.73
C SER A 26 1.02 -13.02 4.06
N ASN A 27 0.78 -13.79 5.10
CA ASN A 27 1.61 -14.93 5.48
C ASN A 27 3.07 -14.58 5.85
N GLY A 28 3.29 -13.42 6.50
CA GLY A 28 4.60 -12.99 6.98
C GLY A 28 4.94 -13.55 8.36
N ARG A 29 6.13 -14.16 8.53
CA ARG A 29 6.63 -14.57 9.86
C ARG A 29 8.06 -14.07 10.15
N PRO A 30 8.26 -13.00 10.95
CA PRO A 30 7.25 -12.15 11.62
C PRO A 30 6.50 -11.26 10.62
N ALA A 31 5.61 -10.37 11.07
CA ALA A 31 4.92 -9.43 10.20
C ALA A 31 5.88 -8.69 9.26
N ALA A 32 5.47 -8.51 8.00
CA ALA A 32 6.21 -7.66 7.07
C ALA A 32 6.07 -6.17 7.42
N THR A 33 6.94 -5.36 6.86
CA THR A 33 6.86 -3.89 6.95
C THR A 33 6.45 -3.34 5.60
N ILE A 34 5.33 -2.63 5.55
CA ILE A 34 4.87 -1.92 4.36
C ILE A 34 5.32 -0.46 4.46
N SER A 35 5.88 0.05 3.37
CA SER A 35 6.27 1.45 3.19
C SER A 35 5.78 1.94 1.84
N TRP A 36 5.56 3.24 1.70
CA TRP A 36 5.08 3.84 0.45
C TRP A 36 6.13 4.80 -0.08
N SER A 37 6.48 4.64 -1.36
CA SER A 37 7.36 5.55 -2.10
C SER A 37 6.56 6.29 -3.15
N THR A 38 6.35 7.58 -2.95
CA THR A 38 5.61 8.44 -3.87
C THR A 38 5.99 9.91 -3.66
N ALA A 39 5.83 10.73 -4.70
CA ALA A 39 5.98 12.18 -4.62
C ALA A 39 4.71 12.89 -4.08
N LEU A 40 3.64 12.13 -3.85
CA LEU A 40 2.37 12.63 -3.35
C LEU A 40 2.47 12.99 -1.86
N LYS A 41 1.73 14.04 -1.46
CA LYS A 41 1.64 14.51 -0.07
C LYS A 41 0.39 13.97 0.63
N GLY A 42 0.13 12.67 0.45
CA GLY A 42 -0.95 11.97 1.14
C GLY A 42 -0.55 11.46 2.53
N ASN A 43 -1.44 10.67 3.13
CA ASN A 43 -1.29 10.05 4.42
C ASN A 43 -1.42 8.53 4.31
N VAL A 44 -0.60 7.79 5.04
CA VAL A 44 -0.72 6.33 5.11
C VAL A 44 -1.64 5.97 6.27
N THR A 45 -2.58 5.06 6.07
CA THR A 45 -3.40 4.52 7.17
C THR A 45 -2.54 3.70 8.11
N THR A 46 -2.97 3.63 9.38
CA THR A 46 -2.37 2.71 10.35
C THR A 46 -2.41 1.30 9.79
N PRO A 47 -1.25 0.62 9.63
CA PRO A 47 -1.21 -0.73 9.11
C PRO A 47 -1.98 -1.68 10.01
N ILE A 48 -2.97 -2.36 9.44
CA ILE A 48 -3.77 -3.36 10.15
C ILE A 48 -2.99 -4.66 10.13
N LYS A 49 -2.68 -5.20 11.31
CA LYS A 49 -2.03 -6.51 11.46
C LYS A 49 -3.10 -7.54 11.81
N THR A 50 -3.14 -8.62 11.05
CA THR A 50 -4.07 -9.73 11.24
C THR A 50 -3.25 -10.99 11.50
N GLU A 51 -3.46 -11.61 12.64
CA GLU A 51 -2.86 -12.90 12.97
C GLU A 51 -3.67 -14.01 12.29
N ASN A 52 -3.00 -14.81 11.48
CA ASN A 52 -3.60 -15.93 10.77
C ASN A 52 -3.51 -17.21 11.64
N PRO A 53 -4.43 -18.16 11.46
CA PRO A 53 -4.47 -19.41 12.22
C PRO A 53 -3.24 -20.31 11.99
N ASP A 54 -2.46 -20.07 10.94
CA ASP A 54 -1.21 -20.77 10.62
C ASP A 54 0.03 -20.19 11.34
N ASN A 55 -0.18 -19.34 12.35
CA ASN A 55 0.88 -18.58 13.07
C ASN A 55 1.67 -17.62 12.17
N THR A 56 1.08 -17.16 11.07
CA THR A 56 1.63 -16.06 10.27
C THR A 56 0.87 -14.76 10.56
N VAL A 57 1.46 -13.64 10.15
CA VAL A 57 0.84 -12.32 10.29
C VAL A 57 0.69 -11.70 8.91
N SER A 58 -0.55 -11.34 8.58
CA SER A 58 -0.88 -10.50 7.44
C SER A 58 -0.88 -9.04 7.87
N ILE A 59 -0.34 -8.15 7.05
CA ILE A 59 -0.37 -6.71 7.29
C ILE A 59 -0.97 -6.01 6.08
N LYS A 60 -1.89 -5.07 6.31
CA LYS A 60 -2.55 -4.29 5.27
C LYS A 60 -2.41 -2.81 5.56
N SER A 61 -1.94 -2.06 4.57
CA SER A 61 -1.77 -0.61 4.63
C SER A 61 -2.45 0.02 3.42
N ALA A 62 -3.07 1.17 3.63
CA ALA A 62 -3.71 1.93 2.57
C ALA A 62 -3.14 3.34 2.52
N TYR A 63 -3.10 3.92 1.32
CA TYR A 63 -2.66 5.29 1.10
C TYR A 63 -3.90 6.17 0.88
N MET A 64 -4.08 7.17 1.72
CA MET A 64 -5.15 8.16 1.66
C MET A 64 -4.61 9.47 1.12
N LEU A 65 -5.32 10.03 0.14
CA LEU A 65 -5.01 11.33 -0.44
C LEU A 65 -6.33 12.01 -0.79
N ALA A 66 -6.38 13.35 -0.76
CA ALA A 66 -7.47 14.08 -1.38
C ALA A 66 -7.17 14.15 -2.89
N PRO A 67 -7.83 13.33 -3.73
CA PRO A 67 -7.45 13.20 -5.12
C PRO A 67 -7.68 14.51 -5.87
N GLN A 68 -6.62 15.03 -6.47
CA GLN A 68 -6.73 16.14 -7.41
C GLN A 68 -6.65 15.63 -8.85
N PRO A 69 -7.24 16.35 -9.82
CA PRO A 69 -7.07 16.01 -11.23
C PRO A 69 -5.59 15.96 -11.65
N SER A 70 -4.73 16.75 -10.98
CA SER A 70 -3.27 16.74 -11.17
C SER A 70 -2.57 15.48 -10.63
N ASP A 71 -3.24 14.70 -9.79
CA ASP A 71 -2.70 13.46 -9.22
C ASP A 71 -2.96 12.24 -10.11
N ASN A 72 -3.83 12.38 -11.12
CA ASN A 72 -4.07 11.32 -12.09
C ASN A 72 -2.76 10.94 -12.81
N GLY A 73 -2.45 9.65 -12.88
CA GLY A 73 -1.24 9.13 -13.49
C GLY A 73 0.04 9.30 -12.67
N LYS A 74 -0.03 9.83 -11.44
CA LYS A 74 1.13 9.93 -10.54
C LYS A 74 1.62 8.55 -10.13
N ASP A 75 2.94 8.42 -10.05
CA ASP A 75 3.58 7.19 -9.62
C ASP A 75 3.50 7.03 -8.09
N ILE A 76 3.00 5.86 -7.68
CA ILE A 76 2.93 5.43 -6.30
C ILE A 76 3.44 4.00 -6.24
N SER A 77 4.40 3.75 -5.36
CA SER A 77 4.98 2.42 -5.20
C SER A 77 4.77 1.94 -3.78
N CYS A 78 4.21 0.74 -3.63
CA CYS A 78 4.24 0.05 -2.35
C CYS A 78 5.56 -0.72 -2.23
N VAL A 79 6.28 -0.52 -1.13
CA VAL A 79 7.54 -1.20 -0.81
C VAL A 79 7.30 -2.10 0.38
N VAL A 80 7.38 -3.40 0.19
CA VAL A 80 7.22 -4.39 1.24
C VAL A 80 8.57 -4.99 1.62
N SER A 81 8.96 -4.84 2.88
CA SER A 81 10.21 -5.36 3.43
C SER A 81 9.94 -6.48 4.44
N HIS A 82 10.66 -7.60 4.31
CA HIS A 82 10.56 -8.74 5.20
C HIS A 82 11.92 -9.42 5.37
N ARG A 83 12.21 -9.95 6.56
CA ARG A 83 13.49 -10.62 6.85
C ARG A 83 13.80 -11.83 5.97
N THR A 84 12.78 -12.45 5.37
CA THR A 84 12.94 -13.61 4.48
C THR A 84 13.17 -13.21 3.02
N MET A 85 13.15 -11.91 2.72
CA MET A 85 13.43 -11.36 1.40
C MET A 85 14.82 -10.73 1.40
N THR A 86 15.61 -11.03 0.38
CA THR A 86 16.95 -10.43 0.20
C THR A 86 16.88 -8.93 -0.07
N GLN A 87 15.80 -8.48 -0.73
CA GLN A 87 15.51 -7.07 -1.01
C GLN A 87 14.02 -6.78 -0.82
N PRO A 88 13.65 -5.53 -0.49
CA PRO A 88 12.26 -5.11 -0.44
C PRO A 88 11.58 -5.28 -1.79
N GLU A 89 10.37 -5.81 -1.80
CA GLU A 89 9.57 -5.96 -3.00
C GLU A 89 8.81 -4.67 -3.29
N THR A 90 9.03 -4.09 -4.46
CA THR A 90 8.41 -2.81 -4.85
C THR A 90 7.36 -3.05 -5.91
N PHE A 91 6.15 -2.56 -5.66
CA PHE A 91 5.00 -2.64 -6.55
C PHE A 91 4.71 -1.25 -7.12
N PRO A 92 5.26 -0.91 -8.30
CA PRO A 92 4.98 0.35 -8.96
C PRO A 92 3.56 0.36 -9.51
N MET A 93 2.81 1.40 -9.17
CA MET A 93 1.44 1.61 -9.61
C MET A 93 1.24 3.07 -9.99
N LYS A 94 0.16 3.33 -10.74
CA LYS A 94 -0.24 4.68 -11.12
C LYS A 94 -1.60 4.98 -10.52
N LEU A 95 -1.74 6.17 -9.91
CA LEU A 95 -3.03 6.63 -9.45
C LEU A 95 -3.96 6.85 -10.64
N VAL A 96 -5.23 6.51 -10.44
CA VAL A 96 -6.30 6.75 -11.40
C VAL A 96 -7.30 7.67 -10.72
N VAL A 97 -7.37 8.90 -11.19
CA VAL A 97 -8.32 9.90 -10.71
C VAL A 97 -9.25 10.28 -11.86
N GLU A 98 -10.55 10.13 -11.63
CA GLU A 98 -11.65 10.47 -12.56
C GLU A 98 -12.31 11.81 -12.24
#